data_AF-A0A4S0IJI0-F1
#
_entry.id   AF-A0A4S0IJI0-F1
#
_cell.length_a   1.000
_cell.length_b   1.000
_cell.length_c   1.000
_cell.angle_alpha   90.00
_cell.angle_beta   90.00
_cell.angle_gamma   90.00
#
_symmetry.space_group_name_H-M   'P 1'
#
loop_
_entity.id
_entity.type
_entity.pdbx_description
1 polymer ?
#
loop_
_entity_poly.entity_id
_entity_poly.type
_entity_poly.pdbx_seq_one_letter_code
_entity_poly.pdbx_strand_id
1 'polypeptide(L)' 'GEAKSGYFNEMGGCIPAGRIARPADIAPAYLYLMQNEFMTGETVHIDGGQRLV' A
#
# COMPACT_ATOMS: atom_id res chain seq x y z
N GLY A 1 -5.57 10.26 18.78
CA GLY A 1 -5.59 9.74 20.15
C GLY A 1 -5.01 8.35 20.16
N GLU A 2 -4.45 7.92 21.29
CA GLU A 2 -3.71 6.66 21.42
C GLU A 2 -4.50 5.43 20.96
N ALA A 3 -5.81 5.40 21.18
CA ALA A 3 -6.71 4.35 20.68
C ALA A 3 -6.65 4.16 19.15
N LYS A 4 -6.51 5.25 18.38
CA LYS A 4 -6.41 5.20 16.91
C LYS A 4 -5.07 4.60 16.47
N SER A 5 -3.98 4.95 17.16
CA SER A 5 -2.65 4.41 16.86
C SER A 5 -2.54 2.93 17.22
N GLY A 6 -3.12 2.52 18.36
CA GLY A 6 -3.19 1.11 18.76
C GLY A 6 -3.94 0.26 17.74
N TYR A 7 -5.12 0.73 17.31
CA TYR A 7 -5.89 0.07 16.26
C TYR A 7 -5.12 -0.12 14.95
N PHE A 8 -4.38 0.91 14.49
CA PHE A 8 -3.57 0.78 13.27
C PHE A 8 -2.39 -0.17 13.41
N ASN A 9 -1.76 -0.25 14.58
CA ASN A 9 -0.69 -1.20 14.81
C ASN A 9 -1.20 -2.64 14.78
N GLU A 10 -2.34 -2.91 15.43
CA GLU A 10 -2.98 -4.23 15.40
C GLU A 10 -3.36 -4.63 13.98
N MET A 11 -4.04 -3.73 13.25
CA MET A 11 -4.41 -3.97 11.85
C MET A 11 -3.20 -4.15 10.94
N GLY A 12 -2.10 -3.43 11.19
CA GLY A 12 -0.85 -3.60 10.46
C GLY A 12 -0.26 -5.00 10.62
N GLY A 13 -0.44 -5.66 11.76
CA GLY A 13 0.00 -7.03 11.99
C GLY A 13 -0.69 -8.07 11.11
N CYS A 14 -1.90 -7.77 10.60
CA CYS A 14 -2.63 -8.63 9.67
C CYS A 14 -2.16 -8.46 8.21
N ILE A 15 -1.34 -7.45 7.92
CA ILE A 15 -0.74 -7.21 6.61
C ILE A 15 0.53 -8.05 6.49
N PRO A 16 0.77 -8.80 5.40
CA PRO A 16 2.04 -9.54 5.25
C PRO A 16 3.29 -8.65 5.34
N ALA A 17 3.20 -7.41 4.85
CA ALA A 17 4.22 -6.38 5.04
C ALA A 17 4.37 -5.87 6.51
N GLY A 18 3.52 -6.33 7.43
CA GLY A 18 3.61 -6.08 8.88
C GLY A 18 3.25 -4.67 9.34
N ARG A 19 2.67 -3.83 8.46
CA ARG A 19 2.33 -2.44 8.77
C ARG A 19 1.30 -1.86 7.82
N ILE A 20 0.60 -0.84 8.31
CA ILE A 20 -0.22 0.03 7.46
C ILE A 20 0.67 0.82 6.50
N ALA A 21 0.24 0.89 5.24
CA ALA A 21 0.90 1.69 4.21
C ALA A 21 0.78 3.19 4.51
N ARG A 22 1.83 3.91 4.16
CA ARG A 22 1.94 5.37 4.19
C ARG A 22 1.89 5.90 2.76
N PRO A 23 1.56 7.18 2.55
CA PRO A 23 1.58 7.77 1.20
C PRO A 23 2.89 7.56 0.45
N ALA A 24 4.02 7.57 1.17
CA ALA A 24 5.35 7.31 0.61
C ALA A 24 5.52 5.90 0.01
N ASP A 25 4.72 4.91 0.43
CA ASP A 25 4.79 3.55 -0.10
C ASP A 25 4.13 3.43 -1.48
N ILE A 26 3.16 4.30 -1.79
CA ILE A 26 2.40 4.28 -3.06
C ILE A 26 3.00 5.25 -4.08
N ALA A 27 3.61 6.35 -3.63
CA ALA A 27 4.15 7.40 -4.50
C ALA A 27 5.10 6.89 -5.63
N PRO A 28 6.03 5.94 -5.38
CA PRO A 28 6.90 5.42 -6.44
C PRO A 28 6.13 4.73 -7.58
N ALA A 29 5.06 4.00 -7.26
CA ALA A 29 4.24 3.34 -8.26
C ALA A 29 3.52 4.36 -9.15
N TYR A 30 3.05 5.46 -8.56
CA TYR A 30 2.47 6.58 -9.30
C TYR A 30 3.46 7.19 -10.29
N LEU A 31 4.68 7.52 -9.81
CA LEU A 31 5.72 8.10 -10.66
C LEU A 31 6.14 7.14 -11.78
N TYR A 32 6.21 5.84 -11.51
CA TYR A 32 6.49 4.83 -12.54
C TYR A 32 5.41 4.85 -13.63
N LEU A 33 4.13 4.84 -13.25
CA LEU A 33 3.01 4.85 -14.19
C LEU A 33 2.96 6.15 -15.01
N MET A 34 3.19 7.30 -14.39
CA MET A 34 3.23 8.59 -15.09
C MET A 34 4.32 8.68 -16.16
N GLN A 35 5.40 7.90 -16.02
CA GLN A 35 6.53 7.88 -16.95
C GLN A 35 6.38 6.79 -18.03
N ASN A 36 5.33 5.99 -18.00
CA ASN A 36 5.14 4.88 -18.93
C ASN A 36 4.02 5.19 -19.95
N GLU A 37 4.39 5.56 -21.16
CA GLU A 37 3.45 5.98 -22.21
C GLU A 37 2.65 4.82 -22.84
N PHE A 38 3.11 3.58 -22.68
CA PHE A 38 2.48 2.42 -23.32
C PHE A 38 1.58 1.62 -22.38
N MET A 39 1.73 1.84 -21.06
CA MET A 39 0.96 1.12 -20.05
C MET A 39 -0.44 1.71 -19.91
N THR A 40 -1.46 0.91 -20.17
CA THR A 40 -2.88 1.30 -20.06
C THR A 40 -3.74 0.10 -19.71
N GLY A 41 -4.93 0.32 -19.15
CA GLY A 41 -5.90 -0.73 -18.83
C GLY A 41 -5.54 -1.63 -17.64
N GLU A 42 -4.41 -1.40 -16.98
CA GLU A 42 -3.89 -2.25 -15.90
C GLU A 42 -4.25 -1.74 -14.50
N THR A 43 -4.38 -2.68 -13.56
CA THR A 43 -4.51 -2.38 -12.13
C THR A 43 -3.27 -2.83 -11.39
N VAL A 44 -2.53 -1.87 -10.83
CA VAL A 44 -1.34 -2.15 -10.00
C VAL A 44 -1.74 -2.14 -8.52
N HIS A 45 -1.56 -3.28 -7.84
CA HIS A 45 -1.88 -3.43 -6.42
C HIS A 45 -0.66 -3.15 -5.54
N ILE A 46 -0.76 -2.10 -4.73
CA ILE A 46 0.25 -1.71 -3.72
C ILE A 46 -0.38 -1.82 -2.33
N ASP A 47 -0.53 -3.06 -1.83
CA ASP A 47 -1.30 -3.35 -0.61
C ASP A 47 -0.53 -4.14 0.45
N GLY A 48 0.79 -4.26 0.30
CA GLY A 48 1.64 -5.01 1.23
C GLY A 48 1.35 -6.53 1.25
N GLY A 49 0.73 -7.06 0.20
CA GLY A 49 0.42 -8.49 0.05
C GLY A 49 -0.95 -8.89 0.58
N GLN A 50 -1.80 -7.93 0.98
CA GLN A 50 -3.12 -8.24 1.56
C GLN A 50 -4.02 -9.11 0.69
N ARG A 51 -3.91 -9.00 -0.63
CA ARG A 51 -4.71 -9.83 -1.55
C ARG A 51 -4.30 -11.30 -1.61
N LEU A 52 -3.18 -11.67 -1.00
CA LEU A 52 -2.58 -13.00 -1.13
C LEU A 52 -2.81 -13.89 0.10
N VAL A 53 -3.57 -13.40 1.09
CA VAL A 53 -3.84 -14.07 2.37
C VAL A 53 -5.29 -13.98 2.79
#